data_AF-A0A970ZS96-F1
#
_entry.id   AF-A0A970ZS96-F1
#
_cell.length_a   1.000
_cell.length_b   1.000
_cell.length_c   1.000
_cell.angle_alpha   90.00
_cell.angle_beta   90.00
_cell.angle_gamma   90.00
#
_symmetry.space_group_name_H-M   'P 1'
#
loop_
_entity.id
_entity.type
_entity.pdbx_description
1 polymer ?
#
loop_
_entity_poly.entity_id
_entity_poly.type
_entity_poly.pdbx_seq_one_letter_code
_entity_poly.pdbx_strand_id
1 'polypeptide(L)' 'DIAEVTERIYVEFEGVTDEWLDALEVPELADGQIPADQWQRVARELASVGAPLFAKTCCSAPSPVVR' A
#
# COMPACT_ATOMS: atom_id res chain seq x y z
N ASP A 1 -11.76 0.78 -27.79
CA ASP A 1 -10.48 0.42 -28.43
C ASP A 1 -9.43 0.35 -27.32
N ILE A 2 -8.70 -0.76 -27.16
CA ILE A 2 -7.73 -0.88 -26.06
C ILE A 2 -6.60 0.15 -26.22
N ALA A 3 -6.24 0.48 -27.47
CA ALA A 3 -5.22 1.48 -27.77
C ALA A 3 -5.59 2.88 -27.24
N GLU A 4 -6.85 3.28 -27.40
CA GLU A 4 -7.37 4.58 -26.95
C GLU A 4 -7.40 4.72 -25.41
N VAL A 5 -7.61 3.61 -24.71
CA VAL A 5 -7.58 3.57 -23.24
C VAL A 5 -6.14 3.66 -22.72
N THR A 6 -5.19 3.04 -23.43
CA THR A 6 -3.76 3.09 -23.11
C THR A 6 -3.24 4.53 -23.18
N GLU A 7 -3.52 5.28 -24.26
CA GLU A 7 -3.10 6.69 -24.39
C GLU A 7 -3.63 7.61 -23.29
N ARG A 8 -4.79 7.30 -22.70
CA ARG A 8 -5.37 8.11 -21.61
C ARG A 8 -4.79 7.83 -20.24
N ILE A 9 -4.16 6.67 -20.06
CA ILE A 9 -3.66 6.20 -18.76
C ILE A 9 -2.16 6.42 -18.64
N TYR A 10 -1.42 6.29 -19.74
CA TYR A 10 0.02 6.44 -19.74
C TYR A 10 0.41 7.88 -20.09
N VAL A 11 0.95 8.59 -19.10
CA VAL A 11 1.58 9.90 -19.27
C VAL A 11 3.05 9.66 -19.53
N GLU A 12 3.55 10.06 -20.70
CA GLU A 12 4.98 10.11 -20.98
C GLU A 12 5.60 11.29 -20.22
N PHE A 13 6.62 11.00 -19.41
CA PHE A 13 7.38 12.01 -18.70
C PHE A 13 8.71 12.21 -19.41
N GLU A 14 8.89 13.38 -20.04
CA GLU A 14 10.12 13.72 -20.74
C GLU A 14 11.32 13.65 -19.77
N GLY A 15 12.30 12.81 -20.09
CA GLY A 15 13.49 12.57 -19.26
C GLY A 15 13.40 11.39 -18.29
N VAL A 16 12.24 10.73 -18.17
CA VAL A 16 12.07 9.46 -17.44
C VAL A 16 12.32 8.31 -18.40
N THR A 17 13.60 7.99 -18.63
CA THR A 17 14.02 6.85 -19.45
C THR A 17 14.24 5.61 -18.59
N ASP A 18 14.28 4.43 -19.20
CA ASP A 18 14.65 3.19 -18.51
C ASP A 18 16.05 3.30 -17.87
N GLU A 19 16.99 3.95 -18.57
CA GLU A 19 18.33 4.24 -18.06
C GLU A 19 18.30 5.16 -16.82
N TRP A 20 17.36 6.12 -16.77
CA TRP A 20 17.15 6.96 -15.60
C TRP A 20 16.54 6.19 -14.43
N LEU A 21 15.58 5.30 -14.71
CA LEU A 21 14.97 4.41 -13.70
C LEU A 21 16.02 3.47 -13.08
N ASP A 22 16.91 2.91 -13.89
CA ASP A 22 17.99 2.03 -13.44
C ASP A 22 19.05 2.77 -12.61
N ALA A 23 19.19 4.09 -12.81
CA ALA A 23 20.10 4.94 -12.05
C ALA A 23 19.48 5.47 -10.73
N LEU A 24 18.18 5.24 -10.49
CA LEU A 24 17.54 5.63 -9.25
C LEU A 24 17.98 4.70 -8.11
N GLU A 25 18.89 5.18 -7.28
CA GLU A 25 19.02 4.69 -5.92
C GLU A 25 17.79 5.16 -5.14
N VAL A 26 16.71 4.38 -5.17
CA VAL A 26 15.61 4.55 -4.22
C VAL A 26 16.16 4.05 -2.89
N PRO A 27 16.46 4.93 -1.91
CA PRO A 27 16.80 4.45 -0.59
C PRO A 27 15.62 3.62 -0.11
N GLU A 28 15.86 2.34 0.16
CA GLU A 28 14.98 1.57 1.03
C GLU A 28 15.02 2.29 2.38
N LEU A 29 14.12 3.27 2.55
CA LEU A 29 13.74 3.75 3.87
C LEU A 29 13.12 2.53 4.54
N ALA A 30 13.97 1.71 5.17
CA ALA A 30 13.61 0.52 5.90
C ALA A 30 12.32 0.79 6.67
N ASP A 31 11.21 0.26 6.14
CA ASP A 31 9.86 0.30 6.70
C ASP A 31 9.58 1.50 7.62
N GLY A 32 9.80 2.72 7.10
CA GLY A 32 9.39 3.99 7.71
C GLY A 32 9.30 4.00 9.23
N GLN A 33 10.37 3.65 9.98
CA GLN A 33 10.42 3.64 11.46
C GLN A 33 9.08 3.40 12.16
N ILE A 34 8.34 2.37 11.73
CA ILE A 34 7.07 2.07 12.38
C ILE A 34 7.39 1.63 13.81
N PRO A 35 6.91 2.33 14.84
CA PRO A 35 7.15 1.94 16.22
C PRO A 35 6.77 0.47 16.42
N ALA A 36 7.53 -0.26 17.24
CA ALA A 36 7.21 -1.66 17.53
C ALA A 36 5.79 -1.85 18.10
N ASP A 37 5.17 -0.77 18.61
CA ASP A 37 3.81 -0.73 19.14
C ASP A 37 2.73 -0.22 18.16
N GLN A 38 3.07 0.03 16.88
CA GLN A 38 2.14 0.62 15.91
C GLN A 38 0.90 -0.24 15.70
N TRP A 39 1.03 -1.56 15.69
CA TRP A 39 -0.10 -2.47 15.55
C TRP A 39 -1.09 -2.31 16.70
N GLN A 40 -0.59 -2.16 17.93
CA GLN A 40 -1.41 -1.89 19.11
C GLN A 40 -2.08 -0.52 19.02
N ARG A 41 -1.41 0.49 18.45
CA ARG A 41 -2.01 1.82 18.20
C ARG A 41 -3.16 1.73 17.21
N VAL A 42 -2.93 1.09 16.06
CA VAL A 42 -3.97 0.91 15.03
C VAL A 42 -5.14 0.10 15.57
N ALA A 43 -4.90 -0.98 16.32
CA ALA A 43 -5.97 -1.76 16.95
C ALA A 43 -6.81 -0.93 17.93
N ARG A 44 -6.18 -0.05 18.72
CA ARG A 44 -6.90 0.87 19.63
C ARG A 44 -7.75 1.88 18.88
N GLU A 45 -7.23 2.43 17.78
CA GLU A 45 -7.99 3.39 16.95
C GLU A 45 -9.18 2.71 16.26
N LEU A 46 -9.03 1.50 15.73
CA LEU A 46 -10.16 0.76 15.16
C LEU A 46 -11.23 0.46 16.21
N ALA A 47 -10.83 0.12 17.43
CA ALA A 47 -11.77 -0.10 18.53
C ALA A 47 -12.49 1.20 18.95
N SER A 48 -11.80 2.35 18.94
CA SER A 48 -12.36 3.64 19.35
C SER A 48 -13.45 4.14 18.40
N VAL A 49 -13.30 3.88 17.09
CA VAL A 49 -14.28 4.26 16.05
C VAL A 49 -15.36 3.20 15.81
N GLY A 50 -15.33 2.09 16.56
CA GLY A 50 -16.28 0.97 16.41
C GLY A 50 -16.09 0.18 15.11
N ALA A 51 -14.91 0.25 14.49
CA ALA A 51 -14.59 -0.52 13.31
C ALA A 51 -14.39 -2.01 13.64
N PRO A 52 -14.72 -2.92 12.70
CA PRO A 52 -14.52 -4.35 12.90
C PRO A 52 -13.03 -4.68 13.02
N LEU A 53 -12.65 -5.31 14.15
CA LEU A 53 -11.28 -5.78 14.40
C LEU A 53 -10.94 -7.09 13.66
N PHE A 54 -11.96 -7.74 13.10
CA PHE A 54 -11.84 -9.02 12.39
C PHE A 54 -12.48 -8.90 11.01
N ALA A 55 -11.76 -9.37 10.00
CA ALA A 55 -12.30 -9.55 8.66
C ALA A 55 -12.68 -11.01 8.47
N LYS A 56 -13.90 -11.24 7.96
CA LYS A 56 -14.33 -12.56 7.48
C LYS A 56 -14.39 -12.51 5.97
N THR A 57 -13.57 -13.32 5.30
CA THR A 57 -13.72 -13.57 3.87
C THR A 57 -14.58 -14.82 3.66
N CYS A 58 -15.20 -14.94 2.48
CA CYS A 58 -16.13 -16.04 2.16
C CYS A 58 -15.55 -17.45 2.41
N CYS A 59 -14.22 -17.58 2.31
CA CYS A 59 -13.53 -18.87 2.34
C CYS A 59 -12.52 -19.03 3.48
N SER A 60 -12.46 -18.10 4.44
CA SER A 60 -11.51 -18.18 5.57
C SER A 60 -12.20 -17.92 6.90
N ALA A 61 -11.66 -18.56 7.94
CA ALA A 61 -12.02 -18.20 9.31
C ALA A 61 -11.75 -16.70 9.54
N PRO A 62 -12.53 -16.03 10.40
CA PRO A 62 -12.30 -14.63 10.71
C PRO A 62 -10.86 -14.42 11.18
N SER A 63 -10.14 -13.50 10.53
CA SER A 63 -8.77 -13.15 10.89
C SER A 63 -8.69 -11.71 11.39
N PRO A 64 -7.77 -11.39 12.30
CA PRO A 64 -7.53 -10.01 12.72
C PRO A 64 -7.24 -9.13 11.50
N VAL A 65 -7.82 -7.92 11.47
CA VAL A 65 -7.48 -6.88 10.48
C VAL A 65 -6.09 -6.32 10.73
N VAL A 66 -5.64 -6.38 11.98
CA VAL A 66 -4.34 -5.92 12.49
C VAL A 66 -3.58 -7.15 12.97
N ARG A 67 -2.37 -7.39 12.46
CA ARG A 67 -1.56 -8.57 12.76
C ARG A 67 -0.88 -8.51 14.12
#